data_AF-A0A6M8VTW0-F1
#
_entry.id   AF-A0A6M8VTW0-F1
#
_cell.length_a   1.000
_cell.length_b   1.000
_cell.length_c   1.000
_cell.angle_alpha   90.00
_cell.angle_beta   90.00
_cell.angle_gamma   90.00
#
_symmetry.space_group_name_H-M   'P 1'
#
loop_
_entity.id
_entity.type
_entity.pdbx_description
1 polymer ?
#
loop_
_entity_poly.entity_id
_entity_poly.type
_entity_poly.pdbx_seq_one_letter_code
_entity_poly.pdbx_strand_id
1 'polypeptide(L)'
;MSGDLIVLKFGGSVLRDELHVRAVAEEVAGCVRRGSRVVAVVSALEGTTDALLAKAAAYSSSPNPFATAQLLATGELASAALLGLALDSIGVRAETLDAAGAGFRTEGEPLDSSPVAVDLPGVVDALGRVRAVVVPGFVGRDERGRTTVLGRGGSDLTALFLAQRLGGLVPPGQGRRRPLRVGPLAPRRAAPPLRDAALGRGPCPRWHDRAAQGGPLGPRAQAGVRGRLAGRDRSLARR
;
A
#
# COMPACT_ATOMS: atom_id res chain seq x y z
N MET A 1 12.76 16.07 -17.77
CA MET A 1 11.61 15.28 -17.29
C MET A 1 10.65 16.26 -16.61
N SER A 2 9.52 16.59 -17.24
CA SER A 2 8.63 17.69 -16.84
C SER A 2 7.22 17.14 -16.59
N GLY A 3 7.05 16.42 -15.49
CA GLY A 3 5.74 16.00 -15.00
C GLY A 3 5.69 16.25 -13.50
N ASP A 4 4.61 16.87 -13.03
CA ASP A 4 4.48 17.26 -11.63
C ASP A 4 4.49 16.03 -10.72
N LEU A 5 5.29 16.09 -9.65
CA LEU A 5 5.25 15.13 -8.55
C LEU A 5 4.20 15.60 -7.54
N ILE A 6 3.27 14.71 -7.19
CA ILE A 6 2.23 15.01 -6.21
C ILE A 6 2.25 13.98 -5.08
N VAL A 7 2.04 14.44 -3.85
CA VAL A 7 1.81 13.59 -2.68
C VAL A 7 0.33 13.69 -2.32
N LEU A 8 -0.37 12.55 -2.32
CA LEU A 8 -1.78 12.45 -1.96
C LEU A 8 -1.92 11.64 -0.68
N LYS A 9 -2.71 12.13 0.28
CA LYS A 9 -3.03 11.37 1.50
C LYS A 9 -4.48 10.91 1.47
N PHE A 10 -4.71 9.64 1.77
CA PHE A 10 -6.03 9.05 1.91
C PHE A 10 -6.22 8.53 3.34
N GLY A 11 -7.13 9.16 4.09
CA GLY A 11 -7.44 8.79 5.47
C GLY A 11 -8.48 7.67 5.58
N GLY A 12 -8.65 7.11 6.78
CA GLY A 12 -9.64 6.06 7.04
C GLY A 12 -11.07 6.43 6.67
N SER A 13 -11.47 7.69 6.82
CA SER A 13 -12.81 8.17 6.41
C SER A 13 -13.08 8.07 4.91
N VAL A 14 -12.02 8.02 4.09
CA VAL A 14 -12.09 7.77 2.65
C VAL A 14 -11.88 6.30 2.35
N LEU A 15 -11.06 5.60 3.14
CA LEU A 15 -10.72 4.18 2.96
C LEU A 15 -11.56 3.29 3.89
N ARG A 16 -12.84 3.10 3.56
CA ARG A 16 -13.77 2.35 4.42
C ARG A 16 -13.82 0.86 4.09
N ASP A 17 -13.81 0.54 2.81
CA ASP A 17 -13.95 -0.81 2.26
C ASP A 17 -13.29 -0.90 0.88
N GLU A 18 -13.39 -2.07 0.24
CA GLU A 18 -12.80 -2.34 -1.07
C GLU A 18 -13.38 -1.46 -2.19
N LEU A 19 -14.66 -1.06 -2.11
CA LEU A 19 -15.27 -0.15 -3.09
C LEU A 19 -14.61 1.23 -3.02
N HIS A 20 -14.32 1.68 -1.80
CA HIS A 20 -13.63 2.94 -1.57
C HIS A 20 -12.16 2.88 -2.00
N VAL A 21 -11.47 1.77 -1.75
CA VAL A 21 -10.09 1.57 -2.25
C VAL A 21 -10.06 1.66 -3.79
N ARG A 22 -11.05 1.08 -4.48
CA ARG A 22 -11.17 1.20 -5.95
C ARG A 22 -11.42 2.65 -6.39
N ALA A 23 -12.25 3.39 -5.67
CA ALA A 23 -12.48 4.82 -5.95
C ALA A 23 -11.18 5.64 -5.78
N VAL A 24 -10.39 5.36 -4.74
CA VAL A 24 -9.08 5.98 -4.53
C VAL A 24 -8.10 5.60 -5.65
N ALA A 25 -8.10 4.34 -6.10
CA ALA A 25 -7.27 3.91 -7.23
C ALA A 25 -7.60 4.69 -8.52
N GLU A 26 -8.88 4.93 -8.80
CA GLU A 26 -9.30 5.77 -9.94
C GLU A 26 -8.86 7.23 -9.82
N GLU A 27 -8.85 7.80 -8.61
CA GLU A 27 -8.36 9.16 -8.37
C GLU A 27 -6.86 9.26 -8.66
N VAL A 28 -6.07 8.32 -8.14
CA VAL A 28 -4.63 8.21 -8.41
C VAL A 28 -4.38 7.99 -9.90
N ALA A 29 -5.14 7.09 -10.55
CA ALA A 29 -5.07 6.85 -11.98
C ALA A 29 -5.41 8.09 -12.81
N GLY A 30 -6.36 8.91 -12.33
CA GLY A 30 -6.67 10.22 -12.91
C GLY A 30 -5.46 11.15 -12.93
N CYS A 31 -4.72 11.23 -11.83
CA CYS A 31 -3.48 12.01 -11.74
C CYS A 31 -2.40 11.48 -12.68
N VAL A 32 -2.18 10.16 -12.70
CA VAL A 32 -1.22 9.51 -13.60
C VAL A 32 -1.56 9.76 -15.07
N ARG A 33 -2.85 9.66 -15.46
CA ARG A 33 -3.33 9.96 -16.81
C ARG A 33 -3.09 11.41 -17.24
N ARG A 34 -3.03 12.35 -16.29
CA ARG A 34 -2.68 13.76 -16.54
C ARG A 34 -1.17 13.99 -16.65
N GLY A 35 -0.35 12.96 -16.52
CA GLY A 35 1.11 13.02 -16.64
C GLY A 35 1.86 13.24 -15.33
N SER A 36 1.14 13.30 -14.19
CA SER A 36 1.77 13.43 -12.87
C SER A 36 2.41 12.11 -12.41
N ARG A 37 3.46 12.22 -11.59
CA ARG A 37 3.93 11.11 -10.75
C ARG A 37 3.30 11.24 -9.37
N VAL A 38 2.86 10.13 -8.80
CA VAL A 38 2.08 10.15 -7.55
C VAL A 38 2.81 9.39 -6.45
N VAL A 39 2.88 9.99 -5.25
CA VAL A 39 3.13 9.27 -4.01
C VAL A 39 1.82 9.26 -3.22
N ALA A 40 1.19 8.11 -3.11
CA ALA A 40 -0.05 7.92 -2.36
C ALA A 40 0.25 7.41 -0.96
N VAL A 41 -0.01 8.23 0.05
CA VAL A 41 0.07 7.86 1.46
C VAL A 41 -1.32 7.43 1.92
N VAL A 42 -1.43 6.22 2.45
CA VAL A 42 -2.72 5.67 2.91
C VAL A 42 -2.72 5.47 4.42
N SER A 43 -3.87 5.68 5.04
CA SER A 43 -4.18 5.20 6.39
C SER A 43 -4.72 3.75 6.34
N ALA A 44 -4.78 3.09 7.49
CA ALA A 44 -5.54 1.86 7.65
C ALA A 44 -7.02 2.09 7.32
N LEU A 45 -7.74 1.01 6.98
CA LEU A 45 -9.18 1.11 6.72
C LEU A 45 -9.92 1.62 7.97
N GLU A 46 -11.05 2.29 7.77
CA GLU A 46 -11.87 2.84 8.85
C GLU A 46 -12.09 1.83 10.00
N GLY A 47 -11.86 2.27 11.24
CA GLY A 47 -12.00 1.44 12.44
C GLY A 47 -10.93 0.36 12.66
N THR A 48 -10.02 0.13 11.70
CA THR A 48 -9.01 -0.94 11.80
C THR A 48 -8.01 -0.69 12.93
N THR A 49 -7.48 0.53 13.04
CA THR A 49 -6.50 0.88 14.09
C THR A 49 -7.09 0.69 15.49
N ASP A 50 -8.33 1.14 15.70
CA ASP A 50 -9.01 0.99 17.00
C ASP A 50 -9.28 -0.49 17.32
N ALA A 51 -9.67 -1.29 16.32
CA ALA A 51 -9.86 -2.72 16.50
C ALA A 51 -8.55 -3.45 16.84
N LEU A 52 -7.42 -3.05 16.23
CA LEU A 52 -6.10 -3.60 16.53
C LEU A 52 -5.61 -3.20 17.93
N LEU A 53 -5.84 -1.95 18.36
CA LEU A 53 -5.56 -1.50 19.72
C LEU A 53 -6.37 -2.30 20.75
N ALA A 54 -7.67 -2.50 20.50
CA ALA A 54 -8.53 -3.31 21.36
C ALA A 54 -8.04 -4.76 21.47
N LYS A 55 -7.57 -5.35 20.37
CA LYS A 55 -6.95 -6.68 20.37
C LYS A 55 -5.67 -6.74 21.20
N ALA A 56 -4.79 -5.73 21.11
CA ALA A 56 -3.59 -5.68 21.94
C ALA A 56 -3.93 -5.59 23.44
N ALA A 57 -4.89 -4.73 23.79
CA ALA A 57 -5.34 -4.52 25.16
C ALA A 57 -5.98 -5.77 25.78
N ALA A 58 -6.53 -6.68 24.98
CA ALA A 58 -7.09 -7.95 25.45
C ALA A 58 -6.04 -8.91 26.05
N TYR A 59 -4.75 -8.73 25.74
CA TYR A 59 -3.68 -9.59 26.26
C TYR A 59 -2.95 -9.00 27.48
N SER A 60 -2.89 -7.67 27.59
CA SER A 60 -2.19 -6.99 28.69
C SER A 60 -2.72 -5.57 28.86
N SER A 61 -2.78 -5.10 30.10
CA SER A 61 -3.05 -3.69 30.43
C SER A 61 -1.87 -2.77 30.12
N SER A 62 -0.67 -3.33 29.94
CA SER A 62 0.53 -2.64 29.49
C SER A 62 1.19 -3.48 28.40
N PRO A 63 0.65 -3.46 27.17
CA PRO A 63 1.21 -4.24 26.08
C PRO A 63 2.58 -3.70 25.69
N ASN A 64 3.47 -4.57 25.24
CA ASN A 64 4.79 -4.16 24.77
C ASN A 64 4.64 -3.13 23.62
N PRO A 65 5.29 -1.96 23.69
CA PRO A 65 5.04 -0.87 22.75
C PRO A 65 5.53 -1.20 21.33
N PHE A 66 6.62 -1.95 21.18
CA PHE A 66 7.09 -2.37 19.85
C PHE A 66 6.18 -3.44 19.23
N ALA A 67 5.72 -4.42 20.03
CA ALA A 67 4.77 -5.42 19.54
C ALA A 67 3.43 -4.76 19.15
N THR A 68 3.01 -3.75 19.91
CA THR A 68 1.83 -2.93 19.58
C THR A 68 2.06 -2.15 18.28
N ALA A 69 3.20 -1.46 18.12
CA ALA A 69 3.53 -0.74 16.90
C ALA A 69 3.53 -1.67 15.66
N GLN A 70 4.10 -2.88 15.79
CA GLN A 70 4.06 -3.91 14.75
C GLN A 70 2.63 -4.32 14.41
N LEU A 71 1.78 -4.53 15.41
CA LEU A 71 0.38 -4.87 15.19
C LEU A 71 -0.35 -3.76 14.44
N LEU A 72 -0.21 -2.50 14.86
CA LEU A 72 -0.87 -1.37 14.21
C LEU A 72 -0.39 -1.18 12.76
N ALA A 73 0.90 -1.36 12.51
CA ALA A 73 1.47 -1.28 11.16
C ALA A 73 0.81 -2.26 10.17
N THR A 74 0.27 -3.39 10.64
CA THR A 74 -0.41 -4.35 9.76
C THR A 74 -1.64 -3.74 9.06
N GLY A 75 -2.38 -2.84 9.72
CA GLY A 75 -3.54 -2.19 9.12
C GLY A 75 -3.15 -1.23 8.00
N GLU A 76 -2.10 -0.46 8.22
CA GLU A 76 -1.53 0.48 7.24
C GLU A 76 -0.94 -0.25 6.02
N LEU A 77 -0.19 -1.33 6.28
CA LEU A 77 0.40 -2.19 5.24
C LEU A 77 -0.67 -2.88 4.40
N ALA A 78 -1.72 -3.39 5.03
CA ALA A 78 -2.83 -4.01 4.32
C ALA A 78 -3.51 -3.01 3.37
N SER A 79 -3.78 -1.79 3.84
CA SER A 79 -4.36 -0.72 3.04
C SER A 79 -3.47 -0.34 1.84
N ALA A 80 -2.16 -0.22 2.06
CA ALA A 80 -1.19 0.08 1.00
C ALA A 80 -1.16 -1.02 -0.07
N ALA A 81 -1.14 -2.29 0.37
CA ALA A 81 -1.17 -3.44 -0.54
C ALA A 81 -2.48 -3.49 -1.34
N LEU A 82 -3.62 -3.26 -0.70
CA LEU A 82 -4.92 -3.23 -1.36
C LEU A 82 -5.01 -2.13 -2.43
N LEU A 83 -4.49 -0.93 -2.14
CA LEU A 83 -4.42 0.14 -3.14
C LEU A 83 -3.47 -0.22 -4.29
N GLY A 84 -2.32 -0.81 -4.00
CA GLY A 84 -1.39 -1.31 -5.03
C GLY A 84 -2.04 -2.32 -5.97
N LEU A 85 -2.76 -3.30 -5.42
CA LEU A 85 -3.53 -4.29 -6.18
C LEU A 85 -4.66 -3.64 -7.00
N ALA A 86 -5.37 -2.67 -6.42
CA ALA A 86 -6.43 -1.97 -7.13
C ALA A 86 -5.88 -1.16 -8.32
N LEU A 87 -4.73 -0.49 -8.16
CA LEU A 87 -4.05 0.24 -9.24
C LEU A 87 -3.59 -0.70 -10.36
N ASP A 88 -3.00 -1.84 -10.01
CA ASP A 88 -2.60 -2.85 -10.98
C ASP A 88 -3.79 -3.38 -11.79
N SER A 89 -4.92 -3.63 -11.12
CA SER A 89 -6.15 -4.12 -11.76
C SER A 89 -6.74 -3.17 -12.82
N ILE A 90 -6.40 -1.87 -12.76
CA ILE A 90 -6.82 -0.85 -13.73
C ILE A 90 -5.66 -0.41 -14.66
N GLY A 91 -4.56 -1.17 -14.68
CA GLY A 91 -3.43 -0.96 -15.59
C GLY A 91 -2.46 0.16 -15.17
N VAL A 92 -2.54 0.65 -13.94
CA VAL A 92 -1.60 1.63 -13.40
C VAL A 92 -0.47 0.90 -12.68
N ARG A 93 0.73 0.90 -13.29
CA ARG A 93 1.93 0.38 -12.63
C ARG A 93 2.25 1.19 -11.39
N ALA A 94 2.16 0.55 -10.24
CA ALA A 94 2.48 1.12 -8.94
C ALA A 94 3.45 0.21 -8.16
N GLU A 95 4.24 0.82 -7.27
CA GLU A 95 5.12 0.10 -6.34
C GLU A 95 4.70 0.44 -4.91
N THR A 96 4.54 -0.56 -4.04
CA THR A 96 4.26 -0.36 -2.62
C THR A 96 5.57 -0.37 -1.85
N LEU A 97 5.91 0.73 -1.17
CA LEU A 97 7.09 0.83 -0.32
C LEU A 97 6.63 0.88 1.14
N ASP A 98 6.95 -0.16 1.92
CA ASP A 98 6.77 -0.11 3.37
C ASP A 98 7.79 0.83 4.04
N ALA A 99 7.71 1.00 5.36
CA ALA A 99 8.63 1.89 6.08
C ALA A 99 10.12 1.51 5.87
N ALA A 100 10.45 0.22 5.66
CA ALA A 100 11.81 -0.18 5.32
C ALA A 100 12.19 0.23 3.90
N GLY A 101 11.34 -0.12 2.92
CA GLY A 101 11.57 0.15 1.50
C GLY A 101 11.62 1.64 1.18
N ALA A 102 10.86 2.46 1.90
CA ALA A 102 10.94 3.93 1.81
C ALA A 102 12.11 4.51 2.64
N GLY A 103 12.78 3.72 3.46
CA GLY A 103 13.79 4.20 4.41
C GLY A 103 13.24 5.21 5.42
N PHE A 104 11.96 5.08 5.79
CA PHE A 104 11.24 6.02 6.65
C PHE A 104 11.67 5.85 8.11
N ARG A 105 12.58 6.70 8.58
CA ARG A 105 13.16 6.65 9.92
C ARG A 105 12.48 7.61 10.87
N THR A 106 12.36 7.19 12.12
CA THR A 106 11.74 7.96 13.20
C THR A 106 12.57 7.91 14.47
N GLU A 107 12.39 8.90 15.34
CA GLU A 107 12.97 8.97 16.68
C GLU A 107 11.88 9.19 17.73
N GLY A 108 12.18 8.87 18.99
CA GLY A 108 11.25 9.01 20.12
C GLY A 108 10.57 7.69 20.53
N GLU A 109 9.39 7.81 21.15
CA GLU A 109 8.68 6.67 21.73
C GLU A 109 8.06 5.78 20.66
N PRO A 110 8.00 4.44 20.84
CA PRO A 110 7.58 3.54 19.76
C PRO A 110 6.13 3.74 19.29
N LEU A 111 5.27 4.33 20.13
CA LEU A 111 3.87 4.62 19.84
C LEU A 111 3.57 6.11 19.62
N ASP A 112 4.59 6.97 19.67
CA ASP A 112 4.47 8.42 19.48
C ASP A 112 5.77 9.00 18.90
N SER A 113 6.27 8.37 17.84
CA SER A 113 7.54 8.72 17.23
C SER A 113 7.40 9.88 16.24
N SER A 114 8.52 10.56 15.97
CA SER A 114 8.60 11.67 15.00
C SER A 114 9.45 11.27 13.79
N PRO A 115 9.05 11.61 12.55
CA PRO A 115 9.82 11.30 11.36
C PRO A 115 11.07 12.18 11.27
N VAL A 116 12.21 11.55 10.97
CA VAL A 116 13.52 12.24 10.89
C VAL A 116 14.18 12.08 9.52
N ALA A 117 13.94 10.98 8.82
CA ALA A 117 14.51 10.77 7.49
C ALA A 117 13.69 9.83 6.60
N VAL A 118 13.95 9.91 5.30
CA VAL A 118 13.43 9.03 4.25
C VAL A 118 14.57 8.77 3.26
N ASP A 119 14.61 7.60 2.65
CA ASP A 119 15.55 7.30 1.56
C ASP A 119 15.06 7.97 0.26
N LEU A 120 15.41 9.26 0.11
CA LEU A 120 15.02 10.05 -1.06
C LEU A 120 15.51 9.43 -2.39
N PRO A 121 16.79 9.03 -2.53
CA PRO A 121 17.25 8.32 -3.72
C PRO A 121 16.38 7.10 -4.05
N GLY A 122 16.11 6.23 -3.06
CA GLY A 122 15.31 5.03 -3.26
C GLY A 122 13.88 5.34 -3.74
N VAL A 123 13.21 6.33 -3.13
CA VAL A 123 11.86 6.75 -3.53
C VAL A 123 11.85 7.38 -4.92
N VAL A 124 12.85 8.21 -5.25
CA VAL A 124 12.97 8.83 -6.58
C VAL A 124 13.25 7.77 -7.66
N ASP A 125 14.08 6.79 -7.37
CA ASP A 125 14.36 5.67 -8.28
C ASP A 125 13.12 4.81 -8.52
N ALA A 126 12.33 4.54 -7.47
CA ALA A 126 11.03 3.89 -7.63
C ALA A 126 10.10 4.70 -8.53
N LEU A 127 9.98 6.01 -8.29
CA LEU A 127 9.23 6.93 -9.15
C LEU A 127 9.81 7.02 -10.57
N GLY A 128 11.06 6.63 -10.81
CA GLY A 128 11.64 6.49 -12.14
C GLY A 128 11.08 5.28 -12.91
N ARG A 129 10.83 4.17 -12.21
CA ARG A 129 10.34 2.90 -12.77
C ARG A 129 8.82 2.83 -12.92
N VAL A 130 8.09 3.40 -11.97
CA VAL A 130 6.62 3.38 -11.92
C VAL A 130 6.02 4.78 -11.96
N ARG A 131 4.69 4.88 -12.12
CA ARG A 131 3.98 6.18 -12.13
C ARG A 131 3.37 6.53 -10.79
N ALA A 132 3.13 5.54 -9.94
CA ALA A 132 2.62 5.72 -8.59
C ALA A 132 3.46 4.92 -7.59
N VAL A 133 3.79 5.51 -6.46
CA VAL A 133 4.35 4.82 -5.30
C VAL A 133 3.31 4.90 -4.18
N VAL A 134 3.00 3.78 -3.55
CA VAL A 134 2.07 3.72 -2.41
C VAL A 134 2.87 3.50 -1.14
N VAL A 135 2.64 4.33 -0.13
CA VAL A 135 3.36 4.30 1.15
C VAL A 135 2.33 4.16 2.28
N PRO A 136 2.48 3.20 3.20
CA PRO A 136 1.69 3.17 4.42
C PRO A 136 2.05 4.41 5.26
N GLY A 137 1.07 5.21 5.62
CA GLY A 137 1.26 6.31 6.56
C GLY A 137 1.47 5.78 7.97
N PHE A 138 1.72 6.68 8.95
CA PHE A 138 1.72 6.37 10.38
C PHE A 138 2.83 5.43 10.86
N VAL A 139 3.54 4.70 9.99
CA VAL A 139 4.56 3.71 10.34
C VAL A 139 5.96 4.21 10.01
N GLY A 140 6.92 3.94 10.89
CA GLY A 140 8.34 4.21 10.69
C GLY A 140 9.24 3.11 11.24
N ARG A 141 10.56 3.39 11.22
CA ARG A 141 11.57 2.55 11.86
C ARG A 141 12.54 3.38 12.70
N ASP A 142 12.85 2.89 13.89
CA ASP A 142 13.90 3.50 14.71
C ASP A 142 15.31 3.19 14.19
N GLU A 143 16.34 3.73 14.87
CA GLU A 143 17.75 3.51 14.53
C GLU A 143 18.17 2.04 14.56
N ARG A 144 17.43 1.18 15.28
CA ARG A 144 17.67 -0.26 15.37
C ARG A 144 16.84 -1.05 14.34
N GLY A 145 16.11 -0.35 13.46
CA GLY A 145 15.27 -0.94 12.43
C GLY A 145 13.95 -1.52 12.94
N ARG A 146 13.58 -1.26 14.20
CA ARG A 146 12.33 -1.74 14.81
C ARG A 146 11.17 -0.86 14.36
N THR A 147 10.00 -1.47 14.16
CA THR A 147 8.77 -0.75 13.81
C THR A 147 8.37 0.20 14.92
N THR A 148 8.10 1.44 14.53
CA THR A 148 7.51 2.49 15.34
C THR A 148 6.26 3.00 14.64
N VAL A 149 5.39 3.66 15.39
CA VAL A 149 4.28 4.42 14.82
C VAL A 149 4.36 5.88 15.26
N LEU A 150 3.82 6.75 14.42
CA LEU A 150 3.75 8.18 14.68
C LEU A 150 2.55 8.45 15.61
N GLY A 151 2.52 9.62 16.23
CA GLY A 151 1.40 10.04 17.08
C GLY A 151 0.10 10.32 16.33
N ARG A 152 -0.77 11.11 16.97
CA ARG A 152 -2.03 11.58 16.37
C ARG A 152 -1.78 12.24 15.01
N GLY A 153 -2.57 11.85 14.00
CA GLY A 153 -2.41 12.36 12.64
C GLY A 153 -1.17 11.80 11.92
N GLY A 154 -0.61 10.69 12.38
CA GLY A 154 0.65 10.16 11.84
C GLY A 154 0.66 9.94 10.33
N SER A 155 -0.43 9.51 9.69
CA SER A 155 -0.48 9.42 8.21
C SER A 155 -0.40 10.79 7.53
N ASP A 156 -0.97 11.84 8.12
CA ASP A 156 -0.84 13.21 7.62
C ASP A 156 0.58 13.72 7.79
N LEU A 157 1.20 13.44 8.94
CA LEU A 157 2.60 13.78 9.20
C LEU A 157 3.55 13.05 8.24
N THR A 158 3.30 11.77 7.93
CA THR A 158 4.03 11.03 6.88
C THR A 158 3.93 11.72 5.53
N ALA A 159 2.72 12.11 5.11
CA ALA A 159 2.50 12.78 3.82
C ALA A 159 3.18 14.15 3.75
N LEU A 160 3.06 14.97 4.80
CA LEU A 160 3.72 16.26 4.90
C LEU A 160 5.25 16.12 4.86
N PHE A 161 5.80 15.17 5.62
CA PHE A 161 7.22 14.91 5.64
C PHE A 161 7.75 14.47 4.26
N LEU A 162 7.07 13.53 3.60
CA LEU A 162 7.43 13.10 2.25
C LEU A 162 7.35 14.25 1.24
N ALA A 163 6.28 15.04 1.28
CA ALA A 163 6.11 16.20 0.40
C ALA A 163 7.22 17.24 0.61
N GLN A 164 7.58 17.52 1.87
CA GLN A 164 8.67 18.44 2.20
C GLN A 164 10.01 17.93 1.68
N ARG A 165 10.30 16.64 1.87
CA ARG A 165 11.59 16.03 1.47
C ARG A 165 11.73 15.84 -0.04
N LEU A 166 10.63 15.59 -0.75
CA LEU A 166 10.58 15.43 -2.21
C LEU A 166 10.48 16.76 -2.98
N GLY A 167 10.33 17.88 -2.28
CA GLY A 167 10.38 19.22 -2.89
C GLY A 167 9.04 19.83 -3.30
N GLY A 168 7.91 19.42 -2.70
CA GLY A 168 6.66 20.20 -2.80
C GLY A 168 5.36 19.45 -2.47
N LEU A 169 4.50 20.12 -1.70
CA LEU A 169 3.07 19.78 -1.53
C LEU A 169 2.28 20.47 -2.64
N VAL A 170 1.67 19.71 -3.56
CA VAL A 170 0.69 20.27 -4.51
C VAL A 170 -0.71 20.00 -3.95
N PRO A 171 -1.41 20.99 -3.38
CA PRO A 171 -2.80 20.82 -3.01
C PRO A 171 -3.66 20.64 -4.28
N PRO A 172 -4.73 19.83 -4.23
CA PRO A 172 -5.62 19.69 -5.38
C PRO A 172 -6.26 21.05 -5.74
N GLY A 173 -6.13 21.49 -7.00
CA GLY A 173 -6.90 22.62 -7.55
C GLY A 173 -6.14 23.87 -8.02
N GLN A 174 -4.82 23.86 -8.17
CA GLN A 174 -4.05 25.02 -8.68
C GLN A 174 -3.27 24.77 -9.99
N GLY A 175 -3.71 23.81 -10.80
CA GLY A 175 -3.59 23.89 -12.26
C GLY A 175 -4.92 24.44 -12.81
N ARG A 176 -5.06 25.75 -12.93
CA ARG A 176 -6.30 26.48 -13.34
C ARG A 176 -7.57 26.07 -12.58
N ARG A 177 -7.95 26.92 -11.61
CA ARG A 177 -9.19 26.94 -10.82
C ARG A 177 -10.41 26.21 -11.43
N ARG A 178 -10.90 25.21 -10.71
CA ARG A 178 -12.30 25.18 -10.20
C ARG A 178 -12.31 24.54 -8.80
N PRO A 179 -13.01 25.12 -7.81
CA PRO A 179 -13.09 24.55 -6.47
C PRO A 179 -13.84 23.22 -6.50
N LEU A 180 -13.26 22.19 -5.89
CA LEU A 180 -13.94 20.94 -5.59
C LEU A 180 -15.07 21.24 -4.58
N ARG A 181 -16.31 21.32 -5.06
CA ARG A 181 -17.49 21.15 -4.21
C ARG A 181 -17.52 19.67 -3.77
N VAL A 182 -17.38 19.43 -2.48
CA VAL A 182 -17.74 18.15 -1.88
C VAL A 182 -19.27 18.11 -1.82
N GLY A 183 -19.86 17.41 -2.78
CA GLY A 183 -21.28 17.05 -2.83
C GLY A 183 -21.39 15.58 -3.22
N PRO A 184 -22.54 14.92 -2.99
CA PRO A 184 -22.69 13.48 -3.21
C PRO A 184 -22.32 13.12 -4.66
N LEU A 185 -21.49 12.08 -4.82
CA LEU A 185 -21.06 11.60 -6.14
C LEU A 185 -22.31 11.20 -6.96
N ALA A 186 -22.62 11.99 -7.99
CA ALA A 186 -23.54 11.56 -9.03
C ALA A 186 -22.87 10.43 -9.86
N PRO A 187 -23.61 9.37 -10.23
CA PRO A 187 -23.04 8.25 -10.98
C PRO A 187 -22.55 8.74 -12.36
N ARG A 188 -21.25 8.59 -12.64
CA ARG A 188 -20.68 8.92 -13.96
C ARG A 188 -20.77 7.71 -14.90
N ARG A 189 -21.29 7.97 -16.10
CA ARG A 189 -21.35 7.03 -17.23
C ARG A 189 -19.95 6.50 -17.56
N ALA A 190 -19.89 5.21 -17.91
CA ALA A 190 -18.68 4.47 -18.24
C ALA A 190 -17.83 5.19 -19.32
N ALA A 191 -16.52 5.27 -19.07
CA ALA A 191 -15.56 5.70 -20.08
C ALA A 191 -15.40 4.60 -21.15
N PRO A 192 -15.17 4.96 -22.43
CA PRO A 192 -14.94 3.97 -23.48
C PRO A 192 -13.59 3.26 -23.26
N PRO A 193 -13.48 1.97 -23.62
CA PRO A 193 -12.26 1.20 -23.42
C PRO A 193 -11.12 1.75 -24.28
N LEU A 194 -9.92 1.82 -23.69
CA LEU A 194 -8.68 2.07 -24.42
C LEU A 194 -8.45 0.91 -25.40
N ARG A 195 -8.34 1.24 -26.69
CA ARG A 195 -8.03 0.25 -27.74
C ARG A 195 -6.56 -0.16 -27.67
N ASP A 196 -6.36 -1.47 -27.70
CA ASP A 196 -5.07 -2.15 -27.81
C ASP A 196 -4.25 -1.65 -29.00
N ALA A 197 -3.00 -1.28 -28.72
CA ALA A 197 -1.92 -1.38 -29.70
C ALA A 197 -1.12 -2.66 -29.37
N ALA A 198 -1.19 -3.61 -30.29
CA ALA A 198 -0.55 -4.93 -30.37
C ALA A 198 0.77 -5.08 -29.56
N LEU A 199 1.03 -6.22 -28.92
CA LEU A 199 1.47 -7.47 -29.56
C LEU A 199 1.29 -8.70 -28.64
N GLY A 200 0.91 -9.85 -29.22
CA GLY A 200 1.13 -11.18 -28.64
C GLY A 200 -0.12 -11.97 -28.29
N ARG A 201 -0.72 -12.63 -29.30
CA ARG A 201 -1.86 -13.54 -29.12
C ARG A 201 -1.45 -14.84 -28.43
N GLY A 202 -2.14 -15.18 -27.35
CA GLY A 202 -2.32 -16.53 -26.81
C GLY A 202 -3.61 -16.56 -26.00
N PRO A 203 -4.48 -17.57 -26.11
CA PRO A 203 -5.78 -17.53 -25.43
C PRO A 203 -5.62 -17.74 -23.93
N CYS A 204 -5.90 -16.71 -23.13
CA CYS A 204 -6.13 -16.87 -21.69
C CYS A 204 -7.48 -17.60 -21.46
N PRO A 205 -7.53 -18.61 -20.57
CA PRO A 205 -8.74 -19.38 -20.31
C PRO A 205 -9.79 -18.57 -19.55
N ARG A 206 -11.05 -18.73 -19.95
CA ARG A 206 -12.23 -18.05 -19.41
C ARG A 206 -12.53 -18.51 -17.98
N TRP A 207 -12.63 -17.54 -17.07
CA TRP A 207 -12.98 -17.69 -15.66
C TRP A 207 -14.49 -17.67 -15.40
N HIS A 208 -15.29 -18.46 -16.12
CA HIS A 208 -16.68 -18.74 -15.75
C HIS A 208 -17.11 -20.05 -16.41
N ASP A 209 -17.14 -21.13 -15.64
CA ASP A 209 -18.07 -22.28 -15.73
C ASP A 209 -17.54 -23.46 -14.91
N ARG A 210 -17.58 -23.37 -13.57
CA ARG A 210 -17.65 -24.52 -12.64
C ARG A 210 -18.22 -24.08 -11.29
N ALA A 211 -19.50 -23.74 -11.29
CA ALA A 211 -20.30 -23.67 -10.07
C ALA A 211 -21.66 -24.35 -10.31
N ALA A 212 -21.63 -25.60 -10.77
CA ALA A 212 -22.79 -26.49 -10.76
C ALA A 212 -22.29 -27.91 -11.05
N GLN A 213 -22.08 -28.69 -9.99
CA GLN A 213 -22.31 -30.14 -9.87
C GLN A 213 -21.42 -30.70 -8.75
N GLY A 214 -22.07 -31.04 -7.64
CA GLY A 214 -21.47 -31.78 -6.54
C GLY A 214 -21.24 -33.24 -6.89
N GLY A 215 -20.18 -33.81 -6.32
CA GLY A 215 -19.84 -35.23 -6.34
C GLY A 215 -18.52 -35.45 -5.57
N PRO A 216 -18.38 -36.53 -4.79
CA PRO A 216 -17.36 -36.62 -3.74
C PRO A 216 -15.94 -36.83 -4.29
N LEU A 217 -14.95 -36.23 -3.61
CA LEU A 217 -13.53 -36.38 -3.92
C LEU A 217 -13.03 -37.78 -3.54
N GLY A 218 -12.58 -38.55 -4.54
CA GLY A 218 -11.88 -39.82 -4.35
C GLY A 218 -10.40 -39.64 -3.96
N PRO A 219 -9.74 -40.68 -3.39
CA PRO A 219 -8.52 -40.52 -2.62
C PRO A 219 -7.27 -40.64 -3.49
N ARG A 220 -6.85 -39.55 -4.15
CA ARG A 220 -5.48 -39.41 -4.71
C ARG A 220 -5.04 -37.96 -4.78
N ALA A 221 -4.77 -37.35 -3.62
CA ALA A 221 -4.03 -36.09 -3.53
C ALA A 221 -3.42 -35.89 -2.12
N GLN A 222 -2.68 -36.87 -1.63
CA GLN A 222 -1.80 -36.72 -0.46
C GLN A 222 -0.44 -37.34 -0.75
N ALA A 223 0.29 -36.78 -1.70
CA ALA A 223 1.70 -37.09 -1.94
C ALA A 223 2.35 -35.93 -2.70
N GLY A 224 2.68 -34.84 -2.00
CA GLY A 224 3.29 -33.67 -2.63
C GLY A 224 3.87 -32.61 -1.70
N VAL A 225 3.76 -32.77 -0.37
CA VAL A 225 4.26 -31.80 0.62
C VAL A 225 5.02 -32.50 1.74
N ARG A 226 5.96 -33.39 1.41
CA ARG A 226 6.97 -33.93 2.36
C ARG A 226 8.35 -34.18 1.73
N GLY A 227 8.66 -33.55 0.60
CA GLY A 227 9.88 -33.82 -0.17
C GLY A 227 10.80 -32.63 -0.42
N ARG A 228 10.91 -31.65 0.48
CA ARG A 228 11.90 -30.54 0.38
C ARG A 228 12.42 -30.02 1.72
N LEU A 229 12.70 -30.90 2.68
CA LEU A 229 13.41 -30.54 3.94
C LEU A 229 14.44 -31.57 4.41
N ALA A 230 14.94 -32.44 3.53
CA ALA A 230 16.04 -33.34 3.85
C ALA A 230 17.07 -33.30 2.70
N GLY A 231 18.11 -32.47 2.85
CA GLY A 231 19.12 -32.32 1.81
C GLY A 231 20.19 -31.29 2.09
N ARG A 232 20.68 -31.21 3.34
CA ARG A 232 21.97 -30.56 3.68
C ARG A 232 22.55 -31.21 4.92
N ASP A 233 23.19 -32.36 4.75
CA ASP A 233 24.34 -32.70 5.58
C ASP A 233 25.16 -33.80 4.90
N ARG A 234 26.47 -33.83 5.20
CA ARG A 234 27.54 -34.73 4.70
C ARG A 234 28.39 -34.20 3.55
N SER A 235 29.27 -33.25 3.89
CA SER A 235 30.63 -33.23 3.34
C SER A 235 31.60 -32.64 4.37
N LEU A 236 32.13 -33.48 5.27
CA LEU A 236 33.37 -33.24 6.04
C LEU A 236 33.67 -34.50 6.87
N ALA A 237 34.30 -35.49 6.23
CA ALA A 237 35.11 -36.53 6.88
C ALA A 237 35.83 -37.31 5.79
N ARG A 238 37.05 -36.86 5.42
CA ARG A 238 38.16 -37.65 4.88
C ARG A 238 39.34 -36.73 4.58
N ARG A 239 40.21 -36.58 5.57
CA ARG A 239 41.67 -36.41 5.59
C ARG A 239 42.08 -35.53 6.75
#